data_AF-A0A950C6C0-F1
#
_entry.id   AF-A0A950C6C0-F1
#
_cell.length_a   1.000
_cell.length_b   1.000
_cell.length_c   1.000
_cell.angle_alpha   90.00
_cell.angle_beta   90.00
_cell.angle_gamma   90.00
#
_symmetry.space_group_name_H-M   'P 1'
#
loop_
_entity.id
_entity.type
_entity.pdbx_description
1 polymer ?
#
loop_
_entity_poly.entity_id
_entity_poly.type
_entity_poly.pdbx_seq_one_letter_code
_entity_poly.pdbx_strand_id
1 'polypeptide(L)'
;MKATRYAAVALPLALIGSIAVSVLAWAQPTDPASVREFAQLEPSQEAANSKPGPRTVPGRAIPVPTDVSPELQRVIAAPYRSPTWNLNPRTPEEWKQTVAKLAAGLVATLPPLREKLGVVSHETTIGGVHAYIVEPKDIPPQNRNR
;
A
#
# COMPACT_ATOMS: atom_id res chain seq x y z
N MET A 1 61.28 -36.74 -46.06
CA MET A 1 61.91 -35.43 -46.33
C MET A 1 61.28 -34.39 -45.42
N LYS A 2 62.11 -33.55 -44.81
CA LYS A 2 61.77 -32.59 -43.75
C LYS A 2 61.01 -31.36 -44.31
N ALA A 3 60.12 -30.79 -43.52
CA ALA A 3 60.14 -29.34 -43.21
C ALA A 3 59.21 -29.02 -42.02
N THR A 4 59.83 -28.65 -40.91
CA THR A 4 59.27 -28.05 -39.70
C THR A 4 59.03 -26.56 -39.92
N ARG A 5 57.91 -26.00 -39.42
CA ARG A 5 57.83 -24.62 -38.88
C ARG A 5 56.85 -24.56 -37.68
N TYR A 6 57.41 -24.25 -36.51
CA TYR A 6 56.78 -23.79 -35.25
C TYR A 6 56.20 -22.36 -35.44
N ALA A 7 55.36 -21.73 -34.62
CA ALA A 7 54.52 -22.03 -33.46
C ALA A 7 53.59 -20.80 -33.26
N ALA A 8 52.44 -20.97 -32.61
CA ALA A 8 51.79 -19.88 -31.86
C ALA A 8 51.01 -20.50 -30.70
N VAL A 9 51.54 -20.30 -29.49
CA VAL A 9 50.92 -20.62 -28.20
C VAL A 9 50.03 -19.44 -27.83
N ALA A 10 48.76 -19.68 -27.51
CA ALA A 10 47.90 -18.72 -26.82
C ALA A 10 47.58 -19.26 -25.41
N LEU A 11 48.06 -18.55 -24.39
CA LEU A 11 47.81 -18.77 -22.96
C LEU A 11 46.51 -18.05 -22.53
N PRO A 12 45.78 -18.49 -21.49
CA PRO A 12 44.41 -18.11 -21.18
C PRO A 12 44.31 -17.01 -20.10
N LEU A 13 43.20 -16.26 -20.09
CA LEU A 13 42.72 -15.33 -19.04
C LEU A 13 41.29 -14.91 -19.47
N ALA A 14 40.24 -14.67 -18.67
CA ALA A 14 39.87 -14.87 -17.28
C ALA A 14 38.34 -14.51 -17.19
N LEU A 15 37.64 -15.12 -16.23
CA LEU A 15 36.53 -14.59 -15.40
C LEU A 15 35.51 -13.58 -16.01
N ILE A 16 34.21 -13.91 -15.97
CA ILE A 16 33.06 -13.11 -15.46
C ILE A 16 31.72 -13.79 -15.85
N GLY A 17 30.80 -13.87 -14.89
CA GLY A 17 29.36 -14.12 -15.12
C GLY A 17 28.89 -15.48 -14.58
N SER A 18 27.91 -15.62 -13.70
CA SER A 18 26.86 -14.70 -13.28
C SER A 18 26.29 -15.16 -11.95
N ILE A 19 25.89 -14.21 -11.11
CA ILE A 19 25.07 -14.44 -9.91
C ILE A 19 23.75 -15.07 -10.37
N ALA A 20 23.50 -16.31 -9.95
CA ALA A 20 22.18 -16.92 -10.06
C ALA A 20 21.26 -16.26 -9.02
N VAL A 21 20.50 -15.26 -9.44
CA VAL A 21 19.41 -14.69 -8.63
C VAL A 21 18.26 -15.71 -8.65
N SER A 22 18.06 -16.40 -7.54
CA SER A 22 16.86 -17.20 -7.29
C SER A 22 15.64 -16.28 -7.24
N VAL A 23 14.93 -16.15 -8.36
CA VAL A 23 13.57 -15.59 -8.40
C VAL A 23 12.64 -16.64 -7.82
N LEU A 24 12.37 -16.57 -6.53
CA LEU A 24 11.23 -17.28 -5.95
C LEU A 24 9.97 -16.59 -6.49
N ALA A 25 9.26 -17.33 -7.32
CA ALA A 25 8.16 -16.90 -8.17
C ALA A 25 7.08 -16.09 -7.42
N TRP A 26 7.03 -14.79 -7.71
CA TRP A 26 5.76 -14.05 -7.79
C TRP A 26 5.22 -14.20 -9.22
N ALA A 27 5.12 -15.44 -9.70
CA ALA A 27 4.39 -15.72 -10.92
C ALA A 27 2.91 -15.59 -10.55
N GLN A 28 2.33 -14.42 -10.79
CA GLN A 28 0.88 -14.32 -10.91
C GLN A 28 0.45 -15.41 -11.92
N PRO A 29 -0.53 -16.27 -11.62
CA PRO A 29 -1.08 -17.15 -12.62
C PRO A 29 -1.55 -16.26 -13.77
N THR A 30 -0.92 -16.37 -14.95
CA THR A 30 -1.41 -15.71 -16.15
C THR A 30 -2.69 -16.42 -16.54
N ASP A 31 -3.83 -15.93 -16.05
CA ASP A 31 -5.13 -16.41 -16.48
C ASP A 31 -5.18 -16.21 -18.02
N PRO A 32 -5.40 -17.27 -18.82
CA PRO A 32 -5.50 -17.14 -20.27
C PRO A 32 -6.60 -16.14 -20.71
N ALA A 33 -7.60 -15.86 -19.87
CA ALA A 33 -8.56 -14.78 -20.12
C ALA A 33 -7.89 -13.39 -20.05
N SER A 34 -7.02 -13.15 -19.07
CA SER A 34 -6.28 -11.88 -18.90
C SER A 34 -5.33 -11.57 -20.07
N VAL A 35 -4.68 -12.60 -20.63
CA VAL A 35 -3.79 -12.46 -21.79
C VAL A 35 -4.57 -12.09 -23.06
N ARG A 36 -5.76 -12.68 -23.23
CA ARG A 36 -6.67 -12.36 -24.34
C ARG A 36 -7.26 -10.95 -24.23
N GLU A 37 -7.60 -10.53 -23.02
CA GLU A 37 -8.07 -9.17 -22.75
C GLU A 37 -6.98 -8.12 -23.04
N PHE A 38 -5.74 -8.41 -22.65
CA PHE A 38 -4.61 -7.52 -22.92
C PHE A 38 -4.38 -7.28 -24.42
N ALA A 39 -4.31 -8.34 -25.23
CA ALA A 39 -4.07 -8.24 -26.67
C ALA A 39 -5.18 -7.45 -27.40
N GLN A 40 -6.40 -7.43 -26.86
CA GLN A 40 -7.51 -6.63 -27.40
C GLN A 40 -7.40 -5.16 -27.03
N LEU A 41 -6.89 -4.84 -25.83
CA LEU A 41 -6.77 -3.48 -25.34
C LEU A 41 -5.53 -2.77 -25.90
N GLU A 42 -4.43 -3.49 -26.13
CA GLU A 42 -3.13 -2.94 -26.53
C GLU A 42 -3.21 -1.91 -27.67
N PRO A 43 -3.80 -2.19 -28.86
CA PRO A 43 -3.82 -1.21 -29.95
C PRO A 43 -4.57 0.08 -29.58
N SER A 44 -5.66 -0.06 -28.82
CA SER A 44 -6.45 1.10 -28.36
C SER A 44 -5.69 1.95 -27.35
N GLN A 45 -4.89 1.31 -26.48
CA GLN A 45 -4.11 2.01 -25.47
C GLN A 45 -2.87 2.65 -26.07
N GLU A 46 -2.19 2.02 -27.03
CA GLU A 46 -1.11 2.63 -27.79
C GLU A 46 -1.58 3.88 -28.53
N ALA A 47 -2.73 3.78 -29.22
CA ALA A 47 -3.34 4.91 -29.90
C ALA A 47 -3.69 6.04 -28.93
N ALA A 48 -4.35 5.72 -27.81
CA ALA A 48 -4.74 6.69 -26.78
C ALA A 48 -3.54 7.39 -26.13
N ASN A 49 -2.38 6.73 -26.07
CA ASN A 49 -1.18 7.21 -25.40
C ASN A 49 -0.02 7.56 -26.35
N SER A 50 -0.33 7.78 -27.64
CA SER A 50 0.64 8.00 -28.71
C SER A 50 1.35 9.35 -28.68
N LYS A 51 0.91 10.30 -27.85
CA LYS A 51 1.47 11.66 -27.73
C LYS A 51 1.98 11.92 -26.30
N PRO A 52 3.03 12.71 -26.11
CA PRO A 52 3.44 13.16 -24.78
C PRO A 52 2.30 13.90 -24.06
N GLY A 53 2.03 13.52 -22.81
CA GLY A 53 0.94 14.09 -22.01
C GLY A 53 0.41 13.11 -20.95
N PRO A 54 -0.71 13.47 -20.29
CA PRO A 54 -1.41 12.55 -19.38
C PRO A 54 -1.74 11.22 -20.06
N ARG A 55 -1.55 10.12 -19.34
CA ARG A 55 -1.80 8.77 -19.86
C ARG A 55 -3.21 8.31 -19.54
N THR A 56 -3.85 7.68 -20.52
CA THR A 56 -5.16 7.03 -20.36
C THR A 56 -4.93 5.55 -20.07
N VAL A 57 -5.61 5.06 -19.03
CA VAL A 57 -5.71 3.64 -18.71
C VAL A 57 -7.16 3.19 -18.91
N PRO A 58 -7.42 1.96 -19.39
CA PRO A 58 -8.78 1.46 -19.47
C PRO A 58 -9.42 1.43 -18.08
N GLY A 59 -10.70 1.81 -18.00
CA GLY A 59 -11.48 1.60 -16.78
C GLY A 59 -11.62 0.11 -16.51
N ARG A 60 -11.28 -0.34 -15.29
CA ARG A 60 -11.44 -1.73 -14.88
C ARG A 60 -12.18 -1.84 -13.55
N ALA A 61 -12.94 -2.92 -13.38
CA ALA A 61 -13.46 -3.32 -12.09
C ALA A 61 -12.36 -4.00 -11.28
N ILE A 62 -12.13 -3.54 -10.05
CA ILE A 62 -11.23 -4.20 -9.10
C ILE A 62 -12.14 -4.98 -8.13
N PRO A 63 -12.10 -6.32 -8.12
CA PRO A 63 -12.94 -7.11 -7.23
C PRO A 63 -12.50 -6.93 -5.77
N VAL A 64 -13.41 -7.24 -4.84
CA VAL A 64 -13.06 -7.34 -3.41
C VAL A 64 -12.13 -8.56 -3.24
N PRO A 65 -10.96 -8.42 -2.58
CA PRO A 65 -10.04 -9.53 -2.39
C PRO A 65 -10.66 -10.66 -1.55
N THR A 66 -10.38 -11.91 -1.92
CA THR A 66 -10.88 -13.10 -1.21
C THR A 66 -9.87 -13.68 -0.21
N ASP A 67 -8.64 -13.20 -0.25
CA ASP A 67 -7.48 -13.63 0.55
C ASP A 67 -7.28 -12.83 1.84
N VAL A 68 -8.24 -11.96 2.17
CA VAL A 68 -8.27 -11.19 3.42
C VAL A 68 -9.39 -11.69 4.35
N SER A 69 -9.33 -11.33 5.64
CA SER A 69 -10.35 -11.75 6.60
C SER A 69 -11.76 -11.28 6.21
N PRO A 70 -12.83 -12.02 6.55
CA PRO A 70 -14.21 -11.62 6.25
C PRO A 70 -14.58 -10.23 6.80
N GLU A 71 -13.97 -9.82 7.92
CA GLU A 71 -14.09 -8.47 8.48
C GLU A 71 -13.50 -7.42 7.54
N LEU A 72 -12.30 -7.66 7.02
CA LEU A 72 -11.61 -6.74 6.12
C LEU A 72 -12.29 -6.68 4.75
N GLN A 73 -12.78 -7.81 4.23
CA GLN A 73 -13.58 -7.84 3.00
C GLN A 73 -14.78 -6.89 3.08
N ARG A 74 -15.51 -6.92 4.20
CA ARG A 74 -16.65 -6.00 4.45
C ARG A 74 -16.23 -4.53 4.46
N VAL A 75 -15.05 -4.22 5.00
CA VAL A 75 -14.52 -2.84 5.01
C VAL A 75 -14.12 -2.39 3.61
N ILE A 76 -13.46 -3.25 2.83
CA ILE A 76 -13.05 -2.96 1.45
C ILE A 76 -14.28 -2.77 0.55
N ALA A 77 -15.33 -3.57 0.75
CA ALA A 77 -16.57 -3.50 -0.01
C ALA A 77 -17.47 -2.29 0.36
N ALA A 78 -17.13 -1.54 1.40
CA ALA A 78 -17.94 -0.42 1.87
C ALA A 78 -17.93 0.75 0.86
N PRO A 79 -18.99 1.60 0.84
CA PRO A 79 -19.03 2.77 -0.02
C PRO A 79 -17.83 3.70 0.17
N TYR A 80 -17.41 4.38 -0.90
CA TYR A 80 -16.36 5.38 -0.81
C TYR A 80 -16.73 6.50 0.18
N ARG A 81 -15.73 6.98 0.91
CA ARG A 81 -15.84 8.13 1.81
C ARG A 81 -15.86 9.46 1.04
N SER A 82 -16.73 9.58 0.03
CA SER A 82 -16.87 10.75 -0.83
C SER A 82 -17.91 11.74 -0.27
N PRO A 83 -17.67 13.07 -0.32
CA PRO A 83 -16.47 13.74 -0.83
C PRO A 83 -15.36 13.86 0.22
N THR A 84 -15.57 13.40 1.46
CA THR A 84 -14.67 13.66 2.61
C THR A 84 -13.21 13.30 2.39
N TRP A 85 -12.92 12.29 1.55
CA TRP A 85 -11.55 11.86 1.27
C TRP A 85 -10.75 12.83 0.39
N ASN A 86 -11.42 13.65 -0.44
CA ASN A 86 -10.79 14.59 -1.38
C ASN A 86 -11.35 16.01 -1.22
N LEU A 87 -11.66 16.41 0.01
CA LEU A 87 -12.05 17.78 0.29
C LEU A 87 -10.85 18.69 0.10
N ASN A 88 -11.05 19.79 -0.64
CA ASN A 88 -10.07 20.85 -0.83
C ASN A 88 -10.64 22.22 -0.39
N PRO A 89 -10.83 22.44 0.93
CA PRO A 89 -11.21 23.75 1.46
C PRO A 89 -10.20 24.84 1.09
N ARG A 90 -10.69 26.02 0.73
CA ARG A 90 -9.86 27.14 0.25
C ARG A 90 -9.46 28.10 1.36
N THR A 91 -10.16 28.06 2.49
CA THR A 91 -9.95 29.00 3.60
C THR A 91 -9.68 28.28 4.92
N PRO A 92 -8.98 28.93 5.87
CA PRO A 92 -8.81 28.39 7.22
C PRO A 92 -10.14 28.09 7.92
N GLU A 93 -11.16 28.91 7.71
CA GLU A 93 -12.49 28.75 8.30
C GLU A 93 -13.19 27.49 7.79
N GLU A 94 -13.15 27.26 6.47
CA GLU A 94 -13.69 26.03 5.86
C GLU A 94 -12.94 24.79 6.34
N TRP A 95 -11.62 24.89 6.53
CA TRP A 95 -10.82 23.82 7.13
C TRP A 95 -11.25 23.52 8.56
N LYS A 96 -11.42 24.54 9.41
CA LYS A 96 -11.88 24.37 10.80
C LYS A 96 -13.24 23.68 10.85
N GLN A 97 -14.18 24.09 10.01
CA GLN A 97 -15.51 23.47 9.93
C GLN A 97 -15.43 22.00 9.48
N THR A 98 -14.61 21.71 8.48
CA THR A 98 -14.40 20.35 7.97
C THR A 98 -13.83 19.43 9.05
N VAL A 99 -12.77 19.87 9.72
CA VAL A 99 -12.13 19.11 10.81
C VAL A 99 -13.10 18.89 11.97
N ALA A 100 -13.84 19.93 12.39
CA ALA A 100 -14.82 19.82 13.46
C ALA A 100 -15.91 18.79 13.14
N LYS A 101 -16.43 18.78 11.90
CA LYS A 101 -17.44 17.81 11.45
C LYS A 101 -16.91 16.38 11.49
N LEU A 102 -15.69 16.15 11.00
CA LEU A 102 -15.06 14.82 11.01
C LEU A 102 -14.75 14.35 12.44
N ALA A 103 -14.24 15.26 13.28
CA ALA A 103 -13.95 14.99 14.67
C ALA A 103 -15.21 14.60 15.45
N ALA A 104 -16.34 15.31 15.26
CA ALA A 104 -17.60 14.98 15.92
C ALA A 104 -18.06 13.55 15.61
N GLY A 105 -17.93 13.12 14.35
CA GLY A 105 -18.23 11.74 13.94
C GLY A 105 -17.32 10.72 14.61
N LEU A 106 -16.01 10.98 14.68
CA LEU A 106 -15.05 10.08 15.33
C LEU A 106 -15.27 10.01 16.85
N VAL A 107 -15.43 11.16 17.52
CA VAL A 107 -15.60 11.25 18.97
C VAL A 107 -16.78 10.42 19.44
N ALA A 108 -17.89 10.39 18.70
CA ALA A 108 -19.05 9.55 19.00
C ALA A 108 -18.72 8.04 19.03
N THR A 109 -17.70 7.59 18.30
CA THR A 109 -17.29 6.17 18.26
C THR A 109 -16.33 5.78 19.38
N LEU A 110 -15.67 6.75 20.03
CA LEU A 110 -14.61 6.48 21.00
C LEU A 110 -15.10 5.83 22.30
N PRO A 111 -16.23 6.23 22.93
CA PRO A 111 -16.68 5.60 24.16
C PRO A 111 -16.89 4.07 24.04
N PRO A 112 -17.69 3.55 23.07
CA PRO A 112 -17.85 2.10 22.94
C PRO A 112 -16.56 1.40 22.51
N LEU A 113 -15.66 2.08 21.78
CA LEU A 113 -14.36 1.52 21.41
C LEU A 113 -13.44 1.35 22.63
N ARG A 114 -13.38 2.33 23.52
CA ARG A 114 -12.60 2.24 24.76
C ARG A 114 -13.09 1.11 25.65
N GLU A 115 -14.41 0.95 25.77
CA GLU A 115 -15.02 -0.18 26.48
C GLU A 115 -14.65 -1.53 25.85
N LYS A 116 -14.79 -1.66 24.53
CA LYS A 116 -14.43 -2.89 23.81
C LYS A 116 -12.94 -3.25 23.95
N LEU A 117 -12.07 -2.24 23.99
CA LEU A 117 -10.62 -2.42 24.11
C LEU A 117 -10.14 -2.52 25.56
N GLY A 118 -11.03 -2.32 26.55
CA GLY A 118 -10.66 -2.36 27.97
C GLY A 118 -9.67 -1.26 28.36
N VAL A 119 -9.80 -0.06 27.78
CA VAL A 119 -8.95 1.11 28.10
C VAL A 119 -9.77 2.24 28.72
N VAL A 120 -9.11 3.07 29.51
CA VAL A 120 -9.63 4.35 30.03
C VAL A 120 -8.82 5.50 29.49
N SER A 121 -9.40 6.71 29.50
CA SER A 121 -8.77 7.92 28.98
C SER A 121 -9.07 9.07 29.92
N HIS A 122 -8.02 9.79 30.35
CA HIS A 122 -8.11 10.94 31.24
C HIS A 122 -7.45 12.15 30.59
N GLU A 123 -8.12 13.30 30.63
CA GLU A 123 -7.55 14.56 30.17
C GLU A 123 -6.47 15.07 31.14
N THR A 124 -5.42 15.66 30.60
CA THR A 124 -4.35 16.27 31.40
C THR A 124 -3.67 17.39 30.62
N THR A 125 -2.77 18.10 31.29
CA THR A 125 -1.90 19.11 30.67
C THR A 125 -0.46 18.80 31.03
N ILE A 126 0.38 18.62 30.00
CA ILE A 126 1.82 18.35 30.17
C ILE A 126 2.58 19.51 29.55
N GLY A 127 3.34 20.26 30.36
CA GLY A 127 4.10 21.42 29.89
C GLY A 127 3.24 22.52 29.25
N GLY A 128 1.99 22.67 29.68
CA GLY A 128 1.04 23.65 29.13
C GLY A 128 0.29 23.19 27.88
N VAL A 129 0.51 21.97 27.39
CA VAL A 129 -0.18 21.39 26.22
C VAL A 129 -1.24 20.38 26.68
N HIS A 130 -2.44 20.47 26.09
CA HIS A 130 -3.54 19.52 26.35
C HIS A 130 -3.18 18.13 25.85
N ALA A 131 -3.38 17.13 26.70
CA ALA A 131 -3.04 15.73 26.44
C ALA A 131 -4.12 14.80 27.00
N TYR A 132 -4.05 13.54 26.58
CA TYR A 132 -4.86 12.45 27.12
C TYR A 132 -3.94 11.32 27.59
N ILE A 133 -4.09 10.90 28.83
CA ILE A 133 -3.49 9.66 29.33
C ILE A 133 -4.47 8.54 28.97
N VAL A 134 -4.01 7.57 28.16
CA VAL A 134 -4.80 6.39 27.77
C VAL A 134 -4.12 5.16 28.32
N GLU A 135 -4.82 4.42 29.18
CA GLU A 135 -4.26 3.27 29.89
C GLU A 135 -5.20 2.06 29.86
N PRO A 136 -4.67 0.83 29.89
CA PRO A 136 -5.49 -0.36 30.09
C PRO A 136 -6.18 -0.32 31.46
N LYS A 137 -7.41 -0.83 31.54
CA LYS A 137 -8.12 -1.03 32.81
C LYS A 137 -7.39 -1.99 33.75
N ASP A 138 -6.64 -2.93 33.18
CA ASP A 138 -5.87 -3.91 33.93
C ASP A 138 -4.47 -4.06 33.34
N ILE A 139 -3.45 -3.67 34.11
CA ILE A 139 -2.05 -3.76 33.69
C ILE A 139 -1.51 -5.13 34.14
N PRO A 140 -1.02 -5.98 33.22
CA PRO A 140 -0.45 -7.28 33.58
C PRO A 140 0.69 -7.15 34.60
N PRO A 141 0.81 -8.05 35.60
CA PRO A 141 1.81 -7.94 36.66
C PRO A 141 3.24 -7.69 36.18
N GLN A 142 3.64 -8.32 35.07
CA GLN A 142 4.95 -8.17 34.44
C GLN A 142 5.27 -6.76 33.88
N ASN A 143 4.25 -5.90 33.76
CA ASN A 143 4.34 -4.56 33.17
C ASN A 143 4.07 -3.43 34.16
N ARG A 144 3.75 -3.72 35.43
CA ARG A 144 3.27 -2.70 36.39
C ARG A 144 4.32 -1.68 36.84
N ASN A 145 5.61 -1.99 36.75
CA ASN A 145 6.72 -1.18 37.26
C ASN A 145 7.83 -1.01 36.20
N ARG A 146 7.45 -0.79 34.94
CA ARG A 146 8.38 -0.56 33.83
C ARG A 146 8.34 0.89 33.36
#